data_AF-B4GNM9-F1
#
_entry.id   AF-B4GNM9-F1
#
_cell.length_a   1.000
_cell.length_b   1.000
_cell.length_c   1.000
_cell.angle_alpha   90.00
_cell.angle_beta   90.00
_cell.angle_gamma   90.00
#
_symmetry.space_group_name_H-M   'P 1'
#
loop_
_entity.id
_entity.type
_entity.pdbx_description
1 polymer ?
#
loop_
_entity_poly.entity_id
_entity_poly.type
_entity_poly.pdbx_seq_one_letter_code
_entity_poly.pdbx_strand_id
1 'polypeptide(L)'
;MARSVLSYALHKFQTEKAQKLMRKAKNTTDRELFAAFNAATKITSEDLQREYSSEEVKSLCLRTKVRVKMHYFNSVWDAKLKREKKGRLANKSDSAINAMLVRATKKEKYKPYTATQVTQYNHIAKCELKRKNNLRLDRWKRERWTSQTLTRSEPESHGIKPGNVSAGPASPSARFELKLPDMPVL
;
A
#
# COMPACT_ATOMS: atom_id res chain seq x y z
N MET A 1 12.69 30.26 -6.29
CA MET A 1 12.38 28.86 -5.95
C MET A 1 10.87 28.68 -5.93
N ALA A 2 10.30 27.92 -6.85
CA ALA A 2 8.85 27.71 -6.90
C ALA A 2 8.42 26.78 -5.76
N ARG A 3 7.72 27.31 -4.75
CA ARG A 3 7.00 26.50 -3.77
C ARG A 3 5.92 25.75 -4.53
N SER A 4 6.10 24.47 -4.84
CA SER A 4 5.03 23.70 -5.46
C SER A 4 3.91 23.52 -4.43
N VAL A 5 2.77 24.14 -4.75
CA VAL A 5 1.60 24.13 -3.89
C VAL A 5 0.92 22.78 -4.06
N LEU A 6 0.83 22.01 -2.97
CA LEU A 6 0.03 20.77 -2.96
C LEU A 6 -1.42 21.11 -3.35
N SER A 7 -2.05 20.25 -4.15
CA SER A 7 -3.44 20.48 -4.54
C SER A 7 -4.35 20.53 -3.32
N TYR A 8 -5.39 21.36 -3.38
CA TYR A 8 -6.37 21.49 -2.30
C TYR A 8 -6.98 20.14 -1.90
N ALA A 9 -7.30 19.30 -2.89
CA ALA A 9 -7.86 17.96 -2.65
C ALA A 9 -6.89 17.06 -1.88
N LEU A 10 -5.59 17.09 -2.20
CA LEU A 10 -4.57 16.33 -1.50
C LEU A 10 -4.37 16.85 -0.07
N HIS A 11 -4.33 18.18 0.12
CA HIS A 11 -4.21 18.77 1.44
C HIS A 11 -5.39 18.38 2.34
N LYS A 12 -6.62 18.55 1.83
CA LYS A 12 -7.85 18.14 2.52
C LYS A 12 -7.81 16.66 2.92
N PHE A 13 -7.45 15.78 1.98
CA PHE A 13 -7.31 14.35 2.23
C PHE A 13 -6.29 14.03 3.33
N GLN A 14 -5.12 14.67 3.32
CA GLN A 14 -4.10 14.48 4.35
C GLN A 14 -4.59 14.96 5.73
N THR A 15 -5.26 16.11 5.79
CA THR A 15 -5.81 16.62 7.04
C THR A 15 -6.89 15.72 7.63
N GLU A 16 -7.83 15.23 6.80
CA GLU A 16 -8.88 14.31 7.23
C GLU A 16 -8.30 12.98 7.71
N LYS A 17 -7.29 12.45 7.00
CA LYS A 17 -6.57 11.23 7.38
C LYS A 17 -5.85 11.39 8.72
N ALA A 18 -5.15 12.52 8.92
CA ALA A 18 -4.48 12.84 10.17
C ALA A 18 -5.49 12.96 11.33
N GLN A 19 -6.58 13.72 11.14
CA GLN A 19 -7.63 13.86 12.15
C GLN A 19 -8.27 12.51 12.50
N LYS A 20 -8.55 11.65 11.51
CA LYS A 20 -9.11 10.32 11.75
C LYS A 20 -8.15 9.43 12.53
N LEU A 21 -6.85 9.53 12.29
CA LEU A 21 -5.83 8.81 13.04
C LEU A 21 -5.77 9.31 14.50
N MET A 22 -5.76 10.62 14.71
CA MET A 22 -5.72 11.22 16.04
C MET A 22 -6.99 10.93 16.86
N ARG A 23 -8.16 10.85 16.24
CA ARG A 23 -9.41 10.44 16.91
C ARG A 23 -9.38 8.99 17.43
N LYS A 24 -8.47 8.14 16.93
CA LYS A 24 -8.32 6.77 17.40
C LYS A 24 -7.35 6.63 18.58
N ALA A 25 -6.58 7.68 18.89
CA ALA A 25 -5.66 7.65 20.03
C ALA A 25 -6.49 7.56 21.31
N LYS A 26 -6.17 6.58 22.16
CA LYS A 26 -6.80 6.42 23.47
C LYS A 26 -5.99 7.14 24.54
N ASN A 27 -4.66 7.13 24.40
CA ASN A 27 -3.71 7.67 25.37
C ASN A 27 -2.76 8.71 24.73
N THR A 28 -2.01 9.44 25.57
CA THR A 28 -1.03 10.44 25.12
C THR A 28 0.11 9.83 24.32
N THR A 29 0.59 8.65 24.70
CA THR A 29 1.62 7.90 23.97
C THR A 29 1.17 7.49 22.57
N ASP A 30 -0.07 7.00 22.43
CA ASP A 30 -0.66 6.69 21.12
C ASP A 30 -0.72 7.93 20.23
N ARG A 31 -1.05 9.07 20.85
CA ARG A 31 -1.16 10.35 20.16
C ARG A 31 0.19 10.82 19.61
N GLU A 32 1.26 10.68 20.38
CA GLU A 32 2.63 10.96 19.94
C GLU A 32 3.08 10.01 18.82
N LEU A 33 2.81 8.70 18.99
CA LEU A 33 3.11 7.70 17.97
C LEU A 33 2.39 8.00 16.65
N PHE A 34 1.11 8.36 16.71
CA PHE A 34 0.32 8.72 15.53
C PHE A 34 0.77 10.03 14.90
N ALA A 35 1.21 11.02 15.70
CA ALA A 35 1.80 12.24 15.19
C ALA A 35 3.10 11.97 14.43
N ALA A 36 4.00 11.16 15.02
CA ALA A 36 5.25 10.75 14.38
C ALA A 36 5.00 9.96 13.09
N PHE A 37 4.07 9.01 13.12
CA PHE A 37 3.69 8.23 11.94
C PHE A 37 3.08 9.12 10.86
N ASN A 38 2.21 10.07 11.22
CA ASN A 38 1.60 11.00 10.27
C ASN A 38 2.66 11.91 9.64
N ALA A 39 3.63 12.41 10.42
CA ALA A 39 4.73 13.22 9.90
C ALA A 39 5.58 12.42 8.88
N ALA A 40 5.98 11.20 9.24
CA ALA A 40 6.76 10.32 8.36
C ALA A 40 5.96 9.85 7.12
N THR A 41 4.63 9.89 7.18
CA THR A 41 3.76 9.43 6.10
C THR A 41 3.03 10.53 5.33
N LYS A 42 3.33 11.79 5.60
CA LYS A 42 2.80 12.91 4.85
C LYS A 42 3.41 12.94 3.44
N ILE A 43 2.60 13.21 2.42
CA ILE A 43 3.14 13.40 1.06
C ILE A 43 3.60 14.86 0.96
N THR A 44 4.87 15.06 0.65
CA THR A 44 5.48 16.38 0.46
C THR A 44 5.45 16.80 -1.01
N SER A 45 5.71 18.08 -1.27
CA SER A 45 5.96 18.59 -2.62
C SER A 45 7.15 17.91 -3.29
N GLU A 46 8.21 17.71 -2.52
CA GLU A 46 9.46 17.06 -2.95
C GLU A 46 9.21 15.62 -3.42
N ASP A 47 8.36 14.87 -2.70
CA ASP A 47 7.97 13.52 -3.09
C ASP A 47 7.33 13.48 -4.50
N LEU A 48 6.54 14.50 -4.84
CA LEU A 48 5.83 14.58 -6.10
C LEU A 48 6.72 15.02 -7.25
N GLN A 49 7.70 15.88 -6.96
CA GLN A 49 8.63 16.43 -7.94
C GLN A 49 9.82 15.50 -8.25
N ARG A 50 10.10 14.51 -7.40
CA ARG A 50 11.20 13.57 -7.60
C ARG A 50 11.10 12.87 -8.96
N GLU A 51 12.10 13.07 -9.81
CA GLU A 51 12.22 12.36 -11.09
C GLU A 51 12.83 10.97 -10.86
N TYR A 52 12.54 10.03 -11.77
CA TYR A 52 13.04 8.67 -11.70
C TYR A 52 14.04 8.42 -12.82
N SER A 53 15.18 7.82 -12.49
CA SER A 53 16.12 7.35 -13.52
C SER A 53 15.58 6.12 -14.23
N SER A 54 16.14 5.79 -15.40
CA SER A 54 15.77 4.59 -16.17
C SER A 54 15.93 3.29 -15.35
N GLU A 55 17.00 3.18 -14.55
CA GLU A 55 17.23 2.05 -13.65
C GLU A 55 16.16 1.96 -12.56
N GLU A 56 15.80 3.08 -11.95
CA GLU A 56 14.76 3.14 -10.92
C GLU A 56 13.40 2.71 -11.49
N VAL A 57 13.04 3.20 -12.67
CA VAL A 57 11.81 2.80 -13.38
C VAL A 57 11.80 1.30 -13.64
N LYS A 58 12.91 0.75 -14.20
CA LYS A 58 13.04 -0.69 -14.45
C LYS A 58 12.87 -1.49 -13.15
N SER A 59 13.48 -1.04 -12.06
CA SER A 59 13.37 -1.70 -10.75
C SER A 59 11.94 -1.68 -10.20
N LEU A 60 11.22 -0.58 -10.40
CA LEU A 60 9.82 -0.45 -9.99
C LEU A 60 8.92 -1.38 -10.80
N CYS A 61 9.11 -1.44 -12.12
CA CYS A 61 8.34 -2.31 -13.01
C CYS A 61 8.53 -3.80 -12.69
N LEU A 62 9.76 -4.24 -12.41
CA LEU A 62 10.04 -5.64 -12.10
C LEU A 62 9.48 -6.08 -10.75
N ARG A 63 9.47 -5.18 -9.76
CA ARG A 63 9.05 -5.51 -8.38
C ARG A 63 7.59 -5.22 -8.09
N THR A 64 6.98 -4.25 -8.78
CA THR A 64 5.65 -3.76 -8.44
C THR A 64 4.59 -4.43 -9.31
N LYS A 65 3.84 -5.36 -8.71
CA LYS A 65 2.67 -5.96 -9.37
C LYS A 65 1.55 -4.92 -9.47
N VAL A 66 1.01 -4.74 -10.67
CA VAL A 66 -0.20 -3.94 -10.90
C VAL A 66 -1.38 -4.70 -10.30
N ARG A 67 -2.11 -4.05 -9.39
CA ARG A 67 -3.33 -4.61 -8.78
C ARG A 67 -4.50 -3.65 -9.03
N VAL A 68 -5.58 -4.19 -9.61
CA VAL A 68 -6.83 -3.45 -9.81
C VAL A 68 -7.64 -3.49 -8.51
N LYS A 69 -8.00 -2.32 -7.98
CA LYS A 69 -8.87 -2.20 -6.80
C LYS A 69 -10.33 -2.11 -7.24
N MET A 70 -10.97 -3.26 -7.46
CA MET A 70 -12.37 -3.35 -7.92
C MET A 70 -13.42 -2.74 -6.99
N HIS A 71 -13.07 -2.52 -5.72
CA HIS A 71 -13.98 -2.01 -4.68
C HIS A 71 -13.99 -0.48 -4.57
N TYR A 72 -12.98 0.22 -5.09
CA TYR A 72 -12.79 1.64 -4.83
C TYR A 72 -13.63 2.48 -5.81
N PHE A 73 -14.42 3.44 -5.30
CA PHE A 73 -15.39 4.23 -6.08
C PHE A 73 -16.32 3.39 -6.95
N ASN A 74 -16.71 2.23 -6.45
CA ASN A 74 -17.63 1.33 -7.12
C ASN A 74 -18.97 1.31 -6.38
N SER A 75 -19.98 1.99 -6.92
CA SER A 75 -21.32 2.07 -6.30
C SER A 75 -22.00 0.71 -6.17
N VAL A 76 -21.67 -0.26 -7.04
CA VAL A 76 -22.15 -1.64 -6.94
C VAL A 76 -21.52 -2.33 -5.72
N TRP A 77 -20.24 -2.08 -5.46
CA TRP A 77 -19.55 -2.60 -4.28
C TRP A 77 -20.14 -2.05 -2.98
N ASP A 78 -20.44 -0.75 -2.94
CA ASP A 78 -21.11 -0.13 -1.78
C ASP A 78 -22.51 -0.72 -1.54
N ALA A 79 -23.23 -1.00 -2.62
CA ALA A 79 -24.52 -1.68 -2.57
C ALA A 79 -24.40 -3.10 -2.02
N LYS A 80 -23.35 -3.82 -2.40
CA LYS A 80 -23.05 -5.16 -1.89
C LYS A 80 -22.77 -5.10 -0.39
N LEU A 81 -21.83 -4.27 0.05
CA LEU A 81 -21.42 -4.16 1.45
C LEU A 81 -22.60 -3.83 2.37
N LYS A 82 -23.46 -2.88 1.98
CA LYS A 82 -24.61 -2.48 2.80
C LYS A 82 -25.74 -3.51 2.81
N ARG A 83 -25.87 -4.35 1.77
CA ARG A 83 -26.81 -5.48 1.78
C ARG A 83 -26.29 -6.66 2.58
N GLU A 84 -24.99 -6.91 2.50
CA GLU A 84 -24.28 -7.93 3.29
C GLU A 84 -24.36 -7.63 4.78
N LYS A 85 -24.10 -6.37 5.19
CA LYS A 85 -24.29 -5.91 6.58
C LYS A 85 -25.71 -6.12 7.11
N LYS A 86 -26.72 -6.21 6.22
CA LYS A 86 -28.12 -6.47 6.57
C LYS A 86 -28.50 -7.95 6.50
N GLY A 87 -27.54 -8.86 6.28
CA GLY A 87 -27.78 -10.29 6.09
C GLY A 87 -28.57 -10.64 4.81
N ARG A 88 -28.78 -9.68 3.90
CA ARG A 88 -29.71 -9.88 2.76
C ARG A 88 -29.13 -10.68 1.61
N LEU A 89 -27.82 -10.94 1.63
CA LEU A 89 -27.12 -11.71 0.59
C LEU A 89 -26.80 -13.14 1.03
N ALA A 90 -26.94 -13.46 2.32
CA ALA A 90 -26.68 -14.80 2.83
C ALA A 90 -27.65 -15.80 2.19
N ASN A 91 -27.14 -16.99 1.86
CA ASN A 91 -27.89 -18.13 1.30
C ASN A 91 -28.62 -17.83 -0.03
N LYS A 92 -28.15 -16.85 -0.80
CA LYS A 92 -28.68 -16.53 -2.13
C LYS A 92 -27.72 -17.00 -3.22
N SER A 93 -28.27 -17.41 -4.36
CA SER A 93 -27.49 -17.68 -5.56
C SER A 93 -26.90 -16.41 -6.15
N ASP A 94 -25.81 -16.53 -6.89
CA ASP A 94 -25.12 -15.39 -7.52
C ASP A 94 -26.04 -14.60 -8.47
N SER A 95 -26.90 -15.30 -9.21
CA SER A 95 -27.90 -14.66 -10.08
C SER A 95 -28.86 -13.77 -9.28
N ALA A 96 -29.36 -14.27 -8.14
CA ALA A 96 -30.23 -13.50 -7.26
C ALA A 96 -29.51 -12.29 -6.64
N ILE A 97 -28.24 -12.46 -6.24
CA ILE A 97 -27.40 -11.37 -5.73
C ILE A 97 -27.22 -10.29 -6.79
N ASN A 98 -26.85 -10.66 -8.02
CA ASN A 98 -26.63 -9.73 -9.13
C ASN A 98 -27.90 -8.93 -9.46
N ALA A 99 -29.06 -9.58 -9.56
CA ALA A 99 -30.33 -8.91 -9.76
C ALA A 99 -30.65 -7.91 -8.64
N MET A 100 -30.37 -8.27 -7.38
CA MET A 100 -30.56 -7.39 -6.22
C MET A 100 -29.62 -6.17 -6.25
N LEU A 101 -28.38 -6.33 -6.71
CA LEU A 101 -27.41 -5.25 -6.84
C LEU A 101 -27.79 -4.30 -7.98
N VAL A 102 -28.13 -4.81 -9.15
CA VAL A 102 -28.62 -3.99 -10.29
C VAL A 102 -29.86 -3.19 -9.90
N ARG A 103 -30.81 -3.82 -9.19
CA ARG A 103 -32.00 -3.11 -8.69
C ARG A 103 -31.65 -2.05 -7.65
N ALA A 104 -30.58 -2.24 -6.89
CA ALA A 104 -30.15 -1.28 -5.87
C ALA A 104 -29.54 -0.03 -6.50
N THR A 105 -28.71 -0.20 -7.52
CA THR A 105 -28.07 0.93 -8.23
C THR A 105 -29.06 1.69 -9.10
N LYS A 106 -30.01 1.00 -9.76
CA LYS A 106 -31.07 1.65 -10.55
C LYS A 106 -32.07 2.47 -9.74
N LYS A 107 -32.38 2.07 -8.50
CA LYS A 107 -33.35 2.78 -7.63
C LYS A 107 -32.75 3.98 -6.87
N GLU A 108 -31.62 4.52 -7.33
CA GLU A 108 -30.85 5.61 -6.70
C GLU A 108 -30.48 5.42 -5.22
N LYS A 109 -30.62 4.20 -4.67
CA LYS A 109 -30.22 3.91 -3.29
C LYS A 109 -28.70 3.99 -3.09
N TYR A 110 -27.95 3.93 -4.19
CA TYR A 110 -26.50 4.08 -4.29
C TYR A 110 -26.20 4.91 -5.53
N LYS A 111 -26.04 6.22 -5.36
CA LYS A 111 -25.75 7.14 -6.46
C LYS A 111 -24.36 6.83 -7.03
N PRO A 112 -24.21 6.73 -8.37
CA PRO A 112 -22.90 6.69 -8.99
C PRO A 112 -22.06 7.89 -8.56
N TYR A 113 -20.75 7.68 -8.47
CA TYR A 113 -19.82 8.75 -8.17
C TYR A 113 -19.75 9.75 -9.32
N THR A 114 -19.63 11.03 -8.99
CA THR A 114 -19.49 12.10 -10.00
C THR A 114 -18.11 12.07 -10.63
N ALA A 115 -18.00 12.55 -11.87
CA ALA A 115 -16.71 12.62 -12.59
C ALA A 115 -15.66 13.45 -11.83
N THR A 116 -16.08 14.51 -11.13
CA THR A 116 -15.20 15.35 -10.31
C THR A 116 -14.65 14.60 -9.11
N GLN A 117 -15.48 13.83 -8.40
CA GLN A 117 -15.03 12.98 -7.28
C GLN A 117 -14.04 11.91 -7.75
N VAL A 118 -14.34 11.24 -8.86
CA VAL A 118 -13.45 10.23 -9.45
C VAL A 118 -12.10 10.85 -9.83
N THR A 119 -12.11 12.05 -10.43
CA THR A 119 -10.89 12.76 -10.82
C THR A 119 -10.05 13.17 -9.61
N GLN A 120 -10.66 13.74 -8.58
CA GLN A 120 -9.98 14.10 -7.33
C GLN A 120 -9.34 12.87 -6.67
N TYR A 121 -10.08 11.75 -6.63
CA TYR A 121 -9.55 10.53 -6.08
C TYR A 121 -8.39 9.97 -6.90
N ASN A 122 -8.53 9.91 -8.22
CA ASN A 122 -7.47 9.42 -9.10
C ASN A 122 -6.20 10.26 -8.93
N HIS A 123 -6.34 11.58 -8.75
CA HIS A 123 -5.23 12.46 -8.42
C HIS A 123 -4.58 12.09 -7.08
N ILE A 124 -5.35 11.94 -6.00
CA ILE A 124 -4.83 11.51 -4.69
C ILE A 124 -4.14 10.13 -4.77
N ALA A 125 -4.74 9.19 -5.49
CA ALA A 125 -4.20 7.85 -5.67
C ALA A 125 -2.85 7.87 -6.41
N LYS A 126 -2.71 8.72 -7.43
CA LYS A 126 -1.42 8.97 -8.12
C LYS A 126 -0.37 9.53 -7.15
N CYS A 127 -0.73 10.51 -6.33
CA CYS A 127 0.16 11.08 -5.33
C CYS A 127 0.60 10.05 -4.27
N GLU A 128 -0.34 9.25 -3.74
CA GLU A 128 0.01 8.16 -2.82
C GLU A 128 0.90 7.10 -3.47
N LEU A 129 0.66 6.78 -4.74
CA LEU A 129 1.47 5.82 -5.49
C LEU A 129 2.89 6.35 -5.68
N LYS A 130 3.05 7.62 -6.06
CA LYS A 130 4.36 8.28 -6.19
C LYS A 130 5.16 8.18 -4.88
N ARG A 131 4.56 8.57 -3.76
CA ARG A 131 5.20 8.43 -2.44
C ARG A 131 5.58 6.98 -2.12
N LYS A 132 4.69 6.02 -2.35
CA LYS A 132 4.99 4.59 -2.12
C LYS A 132 6.14 4.10 -3.01
N ASN A 133 6.23 4.60 -4.24
CA ASN A 133 7.34 4.28 -5.14
C ASN A 133 8.65 4.88 -4.65
N ASN A 134 8.66 6.12 -4.16
CA ASN A 134 9.84 6.72 -3.53
C ASN A 134 10.35 5.84 -2.38
N LEU A 135 9.46 5.45 -1.46
CA LEU A 135 9.80 4.57 -0.34
C LEU A 135 10.37 3.21 -0.78
N ARG A 136 9.81 2.62 -1.85
CA ARG A 136 10.31 1.35 -2.42
C ARG A 136 11.70 1.52 -3.00
N LEU A 137 11.94 2.61 -3.73
CA LEU A 137 13.24 2.93 -4.29
C LEU A 137 14.27 3.18 -3.19
N ASP A 138 13.92 3.93 -2.15
CA ASP A 138 14.83 4.23 -1.04
C ASP A 138 15.17 2.97 -0.25
N ARG A 139 14.21 2.05 -0.09
CA ARG A 139 14.47 0.72 0.46
C ARG A 139 15.41 -0.08 -0.43
N TRP A 140 15.13 -0.14 -1.74
CA TRP A 140 15.98 -0.86 -2.69
C TRP A 140 17.41 -0.34 -2.75
N LYS A 141 17.60 0.99 -2.75
CA LYS A 141 18.93 1.61 -2.73
C LYS A 141 19.69 1.21 -1.47
N ARG A 142 19.04 1.26 -0.30
CA ARG A 142 19.64 0.80 0.97
C ARG A 142 20.03 -0.67 0.91
N GLU A 143 19.14 -1.55 0.46
CA GLU A 143 19.43 -2.98 0.33
C GLU A 143 20.64 -3.22 -0.60
N ARG A 144 20.70 -2.52 -1.74
CA ARG A 144 21.83 -2.63 -2.68
C ARG A 144 23.15 -2.17 -2.05
N TRP A 145 23.13 -1.08 -1.29
CA TRP A 145 24.32 -0.57 -0.59
C TRP A 145 24.80 -1.55 0.48
N THR A 146 23.89 -2.08 1.31
CA THR A 146 24.24 -3.07 2.33
C THR A 146 24.83 -4.33 1.72
N SER A 147 24.27 -4.83 0.61
CA SER A 147 24.83 -5.98 -0.10
C SER A 147 26.22 -5.70 -0.68
N GLN A 148 26.46 -4.50 -1.20
CA GLN A 148 27.77 -4.12 -1.76
C GLN A 148 28.85 -3.94 -0.68
N THR A 149 28.49 -3.40 0.49
CA THR A 149 29.43 -3.25 1.61
C THR A 149 29.83 -4.59 2.20
N LEU A 150 28.91 -5.56 2.28
CA LEU A 150 29.21 -6.91 2.79
C LEU A 150 30.15 -7.69 1.85
N THR A 151 30.00 -7.54 0.53
CA THR A 151 30.90 -8.17 -0.46
C THR A 151 32.29 -7.53 -0.53
N ARG A 152 32.49 -6.32 0.02
CA ARG A 152 33.80 -5.63 0.00
C ARG A 152 34.63 -5.88 1.26
N SER A 153 34.03 -6.48 2.29
CA SER A 153 34.68 -6.76 3.59
C SER A 153 35.21 -8.18 3.75
N GLU A 154 35.29 -8.99 2.69
CA GLU A 154 36.10 -10.21 2.70
C GLU A 154 37.54 -9.87 2.27
N PRO A 155 38.53 -9.83 3.19
CA PRO A 155 39.92 -9.87 2.78
C PRO A 155 40.22 -11.26 2.22
N GLU A 156 40.81 -11.29 1.04
CA GLU A 156 41.48 -12.46 0.47
C GLU A 156 42.40 -13.07 1.53
N SER A 157 42.03 -14.25 2.06
CA SER A 157 42.97 -15.11 2.77
C SER A 157 43.20 -16.37 1.94
N HIS A 158 44.48 -16.66 1.77
CA HIS A 158 45.04 -17.59 0.82
C HIS A 158 44.59 -19.06 1.00
N GLY A 159 44.22 -19.67 -0.12
CA GLY A 159 44.47 -21.06 -0.54
C GLY A 159 44.46 -22.19 0.48
N ILE A 160 43.40 -23.00 0.47
CA ILE A 160 43.46 -24.44 0.79
C ILE A 160 42.62 -25.22 -0.24
N LYS A 161 43.23 -26.24 -0.86
CA LYS A 161 42.69 -27.13 -1.90
C LYS A 161 41.45 -27.94 -1.42
N PRO A 162 40.60 -28.43 -2.35
CA PRO A 162 39.33 -29.07 -2.02
C PRO A 162 39.53 -30.46 -1.40
N GLY A 163 39.10 -30.61 -0.15
CA GLY A 163 38.92 -31.88 0.54
C GLY A 163 37.48 -32.37 0.34
N ASN A 164 37.37 -33.52 -0.32
CA ASN A 164 36.16 -34.28 -0.60
C ASN A 164 35.44 -34.65 0.72
N VAL A 165 34.21 -34.16 0.95
CA VAL A 165 33.35 -34.66 2.04
C VAL A 165 31.93 -34.85 1.52
N SER A 166 31.40 -36.03 1.84
CA SER A 166 30.20 -36.65 1.31
C SER A 166 28.91 -35.86 1.57
N ALA A 167 27.97 -36.06 0.64
CA ALA A 167 26.58 -35.64 0.75
C ALA A 167 25.91 -36.28 1.98
N GLY A 168 25.44 -35.41 2.88
CA GLY A 168 24.49 -35.72 3.96
C GLY A 168 23.28 -34.79 3.85
N PRO A 169 22.08 -35.23 4.25
CA PRO A 169 20.83 -34.70 3.72
C PRO A 169 20.46 -33.33 4.30
N ALA A 170 19.80 -32.55 3.45
CA ALA A 170 19.28 -31.23 3.73
C ALA A 170 18.37 -31.22 4.97
N SER A 171 18.79 -30.48 5.99
CA SER A 171 17.94 -30.16 7.14
C SER A 171 16.86 -29.14 6.72
N PRO A 172 15.60 -29.26 7.18
CA PRO A 172 14.51 -28.46 6.66
C PRO A 172 14.61 -27.01 7.14
N SER A 173 14.53 -26.11 6.17
CA SER A 173 14.35 -24.66 6.34
C SER A 173 13.35 -24.36 7.47
N ALA A 174 13.83 -23.79 8.57
CA ALA A 174 12.98 -23.24 9.62
C ALA A 174 12.10 -22.12 9.04
N ARG A 175 10.85 -22.46 8.77
CA ARG A 175 9.81 -21.53 8.33
C ARG A 175 9.42 -20.70 9.55
N PHE A 176 10.00 -19.50 9.68
CA PHE A 176 9.48 -18.49 10.62
C PHE A 176 8.08 -18.08 10.15
N GLU A 177 7.06 -18.75 10.69
CA GLU A 177 5.68 -18.26 10.62
C GLU A 177 5.55 -17.05 11.55
N LEU A 178 5.77 -15.85 10.99
CA LEU A 178 5.25 -14.64 11.59
C LEU A 178 3.72 -14.68 11.47
N LYS A 179 3.07 -15.18 12.52
CA LYS A 179 1.64 -14.96 12.75
C LYS A 179 1.40 -13.45 12.80
N LEU A 180 0.89 -12.90 11.71
CA LEU A 180 0.36 -11.54 11.68
C LEU A 180 -0.85 -11.51 12.65
N PRO A 181 -0.92 -10.54 13.58
CA PRO A 181 -2.10 -10.38 14.42
C PRO A 181 -3.31 -10.03 13.53
N ASP A 182 -4.44 -10.67 13.80
CA ASP A 182 -5.71 -10.43 13.12
C ASP A 182 -6.07 -8.94 13.19
N MET A 183 -5.96 -8.28 12.04
CA MET A 183 -6.40 -6.91 11.87
C MET A 183 -7.92 -6.92 11.69
N PRO A 184 -8.70 -6.22 12.54
CA PRO A 184 -10.13 -6.10 12.33
C PRO A 184 -10.40 -5.37 11.01
N VAL A 185 -11.21 -6.03 10.17
CA VAL A 185 -11.74 -5.48 8.94
C VAL A 185 -12.59 -4.25 9.29
N LEU A 186 -12.14 -3.06 8.88
CA LEU A 186 -12.89 -1.80 8.92
C LEU A 186 -12.89 -1.14 7.54
#